data_AF-A0A6J2TLR0-F1
#
_entry.id   AF-A0A6J2TLR0-F1
#
_cell.length_a   1.000
_cell.length_b   1.000
_cell.length_c   1.000
_cell.angle_alpha   90.00
_cell.angle_beta   90.00
_cell.angle_gamma   90.00
#
_symmetry.space_group_name_H-M   'P 1'
#
loop_
_entity.id
_entity.type
_entity.pdbx_description
1 polymer ?
#
loop_
_entity_poly.entity_id
_entity_poly.type
_entity_poly.pdbx_seq_one_letter_code
_entity_poly.pdbx_strand_id
1 'polypeptide(L)'
;MVVLSSCWSPIIWSDNVRTGSYAVAAYTASLSAVLITLIVYMLCGGESAQLYSPLFETDIRTTMPVWGSFYIIYFILIIIASYLVYYGIKINTRGWLLPWLILVGLAILFQFCWSLWLIGGYYIYLEQTFSALLNFVWVAYNVYCWLVVFSQYQIFLVLQNPNIELLMP
;
A
#
# COMPACT_ATOMS: atom_id res chain seq x y z
N MET A 1 4.31 -0.62 23.52
CA MET A 1 4.00 -2.01 23.13
C MET A 1 3.93 -2.05 21.61
N VAL A 2 4.51 -3.07 20.98
CA VAL A 2 4.46 -3.25 19.51
C VAL A 2 3.11 -3.84 19.13
N VAL A 3 2.52 -3.42 18.00
CA VAL A 3 1.18 -3.89 17.59
C VAL A 3 1.20 -5.36 17.17
N LEU A 4 2.20 -5.76 16.39
CA LEU A 4 2.41 -7.14 15.92
C LEU A 4 3.83 -7.60 16.25
N SER A 5 3.98 -8.89 16.55
CA SER A 5 5.27 -9.56 16.77
C SER A 5 5.71 -10.46 15.60
N SER A 6 4.75 -10.91 14.79
CA SER A 6 4.97 -11.77 13.62
C SER A 6 4.17 -11.26 12.41
N CYS A 7 4.48 -11.79 11.23
CA CYS A 7 3.74 -11.51 10.00
C CYS A 7 3.13 -12.81 9.48
N TRP A 8 1.81 -12.91 9.57
CA TRP A 8 1.02 -14.06 9.18
C TRP A 8 -0.13 -13.61 8.31
N SER A 9 0.07 -13.76 7.01
CA SER A 9 -0.93 -13.50 6.00
C SER A 9 -1.01 -14.69 5.04
N PRO A 10 -2.08 -14.83 4.26
CA PRO A 10 -2.24 -15.96 3.34
C PRO A 10 -1.11 -16.10 2.30
N ILE A 11 -0.39 -15.00 2.01
CA ILE A 11 0.64 -14.92 0.98
C ILE A 11 2.05 -14.80 1.58
N ILE A 12 2.16 -14.11 2.73
CA ILE A 12 3.43 -13.86 3.42
C ILE A 12 3.37 -14.48 4.81
N TRP A 13 4.31 -15.38 5.07
CA TRP A 13 4.48 -16.01 6.38
C TRP A 13 5.89 -15.73 6.90
N SER A 14 5.96 -15.16 8.09
CA SER A 14 7.22 -14.89 8.75
C SER A 14 7.06 -14.80 10.26
N ASP A 15 7.95 -15.47 10.98
CA ASP A 15 7.89 -15.51 12.44
C ASP A 15 8.26 -14.16 13.09
N ASN A 16 8.91 -13.26 12.32
CA ASN A 16 9.34 -11.96 12.79
C ASN A 16 8.82 -10.82 11.89
N VAL A 17 8.51 -9.68 12.51
CA VAL A 17 8.10 -8.46 11.81
C VAL A 17 9.17 -7.94 10.85
N ARG A 18 10.46 -8.16 11.16
CA ARG A 18 11.58 -7.68 10.34
C ARG A 18 11.57 -8.31 8.95
N THR A 19 11.50 -9.64 8.90
CA THR A 19 11.44 -10.44 7.67
C THR A 19 10.10 -10.27 6.97
N GLY A 20 9.00 -10.16 7.73
CA GLY A 20 7.69 -9.77 7.20
C GLY A 20 7.72 -8.42 6.49
N SER A 21 8.38 -7.41 7.07
CA SER A 21 8.48 -6.06 6.47
C SER A 21 9.28 -6.06 5.16
N TYR A 22 10.30 -6.91 5.02
CA TYR A 22 10.99 -7.09 3.74
C TYR A 22 10.08 -7.70 2.67
N ALA A 23 9.30 -8.73 3.03
CA ALA A 23 8.35 -9.35 2.13
C ALA A 23 7.23 -8.36 1.73
N VAL A 24 6.72 -7.57 2.67
CA VAL A 24 5.73 -6.51 2.40
C VAL A 24 6.29 -5.47 1.44
N ALA A 25 7.53 -5.02 1.61
CA ALA A 25 8.16 -4.09 0.68
C ALA A 25 8.30 -4.66 -0.75
N ALA A 26 8.66 -5.94 -0.87
CA ALA A 26 8.73 -6.62 -2.17
C ALA A 26 7.34 -6.76 -2.82
N TYR A 27 6.33 -7.11 -2.02
CA TYR A 27 4.94 -7.18 -2.45
C TYR A 27 4.45 -5.80 -2.96
N THR A 28 4.66 -4.72 -2.21
CA THR A 28 4.18 -3.39 -2.65
C THR A 28 4.90 -2.90 -3.89
N ALA A 29 6.19 -3.18 -4.05
CA ALA A 29 6.95 -2.81 -5.24
C ALA A 29 6.47 -3.60 -6.49
N SER A 30 6.31 -4.92 -6.37
CA SER A 30 5.86 -5.77 -7.48
C SER A 30 4.43 -5.44 -7.92
N LEU A 31 3.53 -5.24 -6.96
CA LEU A 31 2.16 -4.83 -7.22
C LEU A 31 2.07 -3.46 -7.89
N SER A 32 2.91 -2.50 -7.46
CA SER A 32 2.99 -1.18 -8.09
C SER A 32 3.44 -1.29 -9.55
N ALA A 33 4.38 -2.18 -9.87
CA ALA A 33 4.80 -2.41 -11.25
C ALA A 33 3.66 -2.98 -12.11
N VAL A 34 2.89 -3.94 -11.58
CA VAL A 34 1.71 -4.50 -12.27
C VAL A 34 0.65 -3.41 -12.51
N LEU A 35 0.36 -2.57 -11.51
CA LEU A 35 -0.62 -1.49 -11.65
C LEU A 35 -0.15 -0.42 -12.65
N ILE A 36 1.14 -0.10 -12.70
CA ILE A 36 1.70 0.77 -13.75
C ILE A 36 1.47 0.16 -15.13
N THR A 37 1.74 -1.14 -15.32
CA THR A 37 1.51 -1.79 -16.63
C THR A 37 0.03 -1.76 -17.02
N LEU A 38 -0.88 -1.94 -16.07
CA LEU A 38 -2.32 -1.82 -16.30
C LEU A 38 -2.69 -0.39 -16.73
N ILE A 39 -2.20 0.63 -16.04
CA ILE A 39 -2.49 2.04 -16.38
C ILE A 39 -1.94 2.38 -17.77
N VAL A 40 -0.71 1.97 -18.09
CA VAL A 40 -0.12 2.19 -19.42
C VAL A 40 -0.96 1.52 -20.50
N TYR A 41 -1.41 0.29 -20.28
CA TYR A 41 -2.32 -0.40 -21.20
C TYR A 41 -3.61 0.40 -21.44
N MET A 42 -4.23 0.93 -20.38
CA MET A 42 -5.44 1.77 -20.50
C MET A 42 -5.14 3.07 -21.27
N LEU A 43 -4.02 3.74 -20.99
CA LEU A 43 -3.61 4.96 -21.69
C LEU A 43 -3.34 4.74 -23.19
N CYS A 44 -2.97 3.52 -23.59
CA CYS A 44 -2.81 3.14 -24.98
C CYS A 44 -4.14 2.78 -25.69
N GLY A 45 -5.29 3.00 -25.04
CA GLY A 45 -6.60 2.67 -25.59
C GLY A 45 -7.01 1.21 -25.38
N GLY A 46 -6.39 0.53 -24.42
CA GLY A 46 -6.82 -0.78 -23.96
C GLY A 46 -8.20 -0.75 -23.33
N GLU A 47 -8.92 -1.87 -23.39
CA GLU A 47 -10.27 -1.96 -22.84
C GLU A 47 -10.18 -2.16 -21.32
N SER A 48 -10.68 -1.20 -20.54
CA SER A 48 -10.91 -1.42 -19.12
C SER A 48 -12.13 -2.31 -18.99
N ALA A 49 -11.93 -3.60 -18.69
CA ALA A 49 -13.05 -4.45 -18.27
C ALA A 49 -13.86 -3.69 -17.21
N GLN A 50 -15.19 -3.85 -17.24
CA GLN A 50 -16.17 -3.01 -16.56
C GLN A 50 -15.81 -2.64 -15.10
N LEU A 51 -15.06 -3.50 -14.40
CA LEU A 51 -14.48 -3.32 -13.06
C LEU A 51 -13.84 -1.94 -12.75
N TYR A 52 -13.04 -1.41 -13.68
CA TYR A 52 -12.31 -0.14 -13.50
C TYR A 52 -12.81 0.96 -14.43
N SER A 53 -13.84 0.65 -15.23
CA SER A 53 -14.47 1.59 -16.15
C SER A 53 -14.80 2.93 -15.51
N PRO A 54 -15.30 3.01 -14.24
CA PRO A 54 -15.59 4.29 -13.61
C PRO A 54 -14.34 5.17 -13.33
N LEU A 55 -13.16 4.57 -13.14
CA LEU A 55 -11.91 5.30 -12.90
C LEU A 55 -11.34 5.91 -14.18
N PHE A 56 -11.65 5.29 -15.32
CA PHE A 56 -11.12 5.62 -16.64
C PHE A 56 -12.21 6.04 -17.64
N GLU A 57 -13.43 6.32 -17.17
CA GLU A 57 -14.58 6.80 -17.96
C GLU A 57 -14.40 8.24 -18.48
N THR A 58 -13.19 8.78 -18.29
CA THR A 58 -12.72 10.08 -18.74
C THR A 58 -12.29 10.04 -20.20
N ASP A 59 -12.38 11.19 -20.89
CA ASP A 59 -11.90 11.32 -22.27
C ASP A 59 -10.43 10.89 -22.41
N ILE A 60 -10.20 9.89 -23.27
CA ILE A 60 -8.91 9.26 -23.58
C ILE A 60 -7.87 10.29 -24.00
N ARG A 61 -8.30 11.39 -24.65
CA ARG A 61 -7.38 12.38 -25.23
C ARG A 61 -6.93 13.45 -24.25
N THR A 62 -7.70 13.71 -23.20
CA THR A 62 -7.50 14.92 -22.38
C THR A 62 -7.38 14.61 -20.90
N THR A 63 -8.38 13.96 -20.32
CA THR A 63 -8.51 13.80 -18.87
C THR A 63 -7.88 12.50 -18.39
N MET A 64 -8.00 11.43 -19.18
CA MET A 64 -7.39 10.13 -18.88
C MET A 64 -5.86 10.19 -18.77
N PRO A 65 -5.11 10.89 -19.65
CA PRO A 65 -3.65 10.99 -19.53
C PRO A 65 -3.18 11.72 -18.27
N VAL A 66 -3.93 12.73 -17.81
CA VAL A 66 -3.61 13.50 -16.62
C VAL A 66 -3.70 12.63 -15.37
N TRP A 67 -4.84 11.94 -15.19
CA TRP A 67 -5.04 11.07 -14.03
C TRP A 67 -4.18 9.81 -14.09
N GLY A 68 -4.02 9.21 -15.28
CA GLY A 68 -3.11 8.07 -15.47
C GLY A 68 -1.66 8.43 -15.12
N SER A 69 -1.16 9.60 -15.55
CA SER A 69 0.18 10.07 -15.22
C SER A 69 0.35 10.31 -13.71
N PHE A 70 -0.67 10.87 -13.06
CA PHE A 70 -0.67 11.06 -11.60
C PHE A 70 -0.52 9.73 -10.86
N TYR A 71 -1.28 8.69 -11.24
CA TYR A 71 -1.17 7.37 -10.63
C TYR A 71 0.18 6.71 -10.92
N ILE A 72 0.72 6.83 -12.14
CA ILE A 72 2.05 6.30 -12.46
C ILE A 72 3.12 6.93 -11.56
N ILE A 73 3.13 8.26 -11.41
CA ILE A 73 4.08 8.96 -10.53
C ILE A 73 3.92 8.46 -9.10
N TYR A 74 2.68 8.33 -8.62
CA TYR A 74 2.39 7.82 -7.29
C TYR A 74 2.93 6.39 -7.06
N PHE A 75 2.73 5.48 -8.01
CA PHE A 75 3.27 4.12 -7.91
C PHE A 75 4.79 4.06 -8.01
N ILE A 76 5.43 4.94 -8.78
CA ILE A 76 6.89 5.10 -8.78
C ILE A 76 7.38 5.53 -7.39
N LEU A 77 6.70 6.49 -6.75
CA LEU A 77 7.01 6.90 -5.38
C LEU A 77 6.85 5.74 -4.38
N ILE A 78 5.84 4.89 -4.53
CA ILE A 78 5.68 3.67 -3.70
C ILE A 78 6.83 2.68 -3.94
N ILE A 79 7.28 2.48 -5.18
CA ILE A 79 8.44 1.61 -5.47
C ILE A 79 9.70 2.14 -4.77
N ILE A 80 9.97 3.44 -4.88
CA ILE A 80 11.10 4.08 -4.20
C ILE A 80 10.95 3.93 -2.68
N ALA A 81 9.77 4.22 -2.12
CA ALA A 81 9.51 4.09 -0.69
C ALA A 81 9.64 2.63 -0.20
N SER A 82 9.29 1.65 -1.03
CA SER A 82 9.48 0.23 -0.72
C SER A 82 10.95 -0.14 -0.64
N TYR A 83 11.78 0.41 -1.53
CA TYR A 83 13.25 0.28 -1.42
C TYR A 83 13.79 0.96 -0.16
N LEU A 84 13.25 2.12 0.24
CA LEU A 84 13.63 2.80 1.48
C LEU A 84 13.29 1.98 2.72
N VAL A 85 12.19 1.22 2.73
CA VAL A 85 11.89 0.27 3.82
C VAL A 85 12.98 -0.80 3.90
N TYR A 86 13.35 -1.41 2.78
CA TYR A 86 14.43 -2.40 2.75
C TYR A 86 15.74 -1.81 3.28
N TYR A 87 16.13 -0.64 2.76
CA TYR A 87 17.35 0.04 3.17
C TYR A 87 17.32 0.42 4.67
N GLY A 88 16.21 0.99 5.13
CA GLY A 88 15.98 1.39 6.52
C GLY A 88 16.10 0.25 7.52
N ILE A 89 15.59 -0.94 7.17
CA ILE A 89 15.72 -2.13 8.02
C ILE A 89 17.15 -2.67 8.02
N LYS A 90 17.89 -2.54 6.90
CA LYS A 90 19.30 -2.94 6.83
C LYS A 90 20.18 -2.10 7.73
N ILE A 91 19.96 -0.78 7.77
CA ILE A 91 20.74 0.16 8.58
C ILE A 91 20.11 0.45 9.97
N ASN A 92 19.01 -0.21 10.32
CA ASN A 92 18.25 -0.03 11.56
C ASN A 92 17.84 1.44 11.84
N THR A 93 17.43 2.17 10.79
CA THR A 93 17.05 3.59 10.90
C THR A 93 15.57 3.77 10.59
N ARG A 94 14.79 4.16 11.61
CA ARG A 94 13.32 4.28 11.52
C ARG A 94 12.81 5.31 10.50
N GLY A 95 13.58 6.37 10.25
CA GLY A 95 13.14 7.48 9.40
C GLY A 95 12.82 7.06 7.96
N TRP A 96 13.51 6.04 7.44
CA TRP A 96 13.33 5.55 6.08
C TRP A 96 12.04 4.73 5.88
N LEU A 97 11.38 4.30 6.96
CA LEU A 97 10.09 3.60 6.88
C LEU A 97 8.92 4.58 6.74
N LEU A 98 9.10 5.85 7.13
CA LEU A 98 8.03 6.86 7.14
C LEU A 98 7.43 7.16 5.76
N PRO A 99 8.22 7.34 4.68
CA PRO A 99 7.65 7.62 3.36
C PRO A 99 6.69 6.53 2.90
N TRP A 100 7.04 5.26 3.15
CA TRP A 100 6.18 4.12 2.81
C TRP A 100 4.91 4.09 3.65
N LEU A 101 5.02 4.32 4.98
CA LEU A 101 3.86 4.36 5.88
C LEU A 101 2.86 5.44 5.48
N ILE A 102 3.33 6.62 5.08
CA ILE A 102 2.48 7.74 4.66
C ILE A 102 1.82 7.42 3.31
N LEU A 103 2.60 7.00 2.32
CA LEU A 103 2.10 6.72 0.97
C LEU A 103 1.09 5.57 1.00
N VAL A 104 1.44 4.42 1.60
CA VAL A 104 0.53 3.27 1.67
C VAL A 104 -0.68 3.55 2.56
N GLY A 105 -0.53 4.35 3.63
CA GLY A 105 -1.67 4.82 4.42
C GLY A 105 -2.66 5.64 3.59
N LEU A 106 -2.18 6.54 2.73
CA LEU A 106 -3.02 7.27 1.78
C LEU A 106 -3.65 6.33 0.73
N ALA A 107 -2.91 5.32 0.24
CA ALA A 107 -3.45 4.33 -0.70
C ALA A 107 -4.64 3.57 -0.10
N ILE A 108 -4.51 3.13 1.16
CA ILE A 108 -5.55 2.40 1.90
C ILE A 108 -6.81 3.27 2.06
N LEU A 109 -6.64 4.53 2.46
CA LEU A 109 -7.76 5.47 2.60
C LEU A 109 -8.46 5.71 1.26
N PHE A 110 -7.68 5.90 0.19
CA PHE A 110 -8.23 6.03 -1.16
C PHE A 110 -9.00 4.78 -1.58
N GLN A 111 -8.41 3.58 -1.44
CA GLN A 111 -9.07 2.31 -1.77
C GLN A 111 -10.37 2.11 -0.98
N PHE A 112 -10.38 2.49 0.29
CA PHE A 112 -11.57 2.41 1.13
C PHE A 112 -12.69 3.34 0.64
N CYS A 113 -12.37 4.62 0.42
CA CYS A 113 -13.34 5.60 -0.11
C CYS A 113 -13.82 5.21 -1.52
N TRP A 114 -12.92 4.71 -2.36
CA TRP A 114 -13.24 4.24 -3.71
C TRP A 114 -14.21 3.05 -3.68
N SER A 115 -14.02 2.11 -2.76
CA SER A 115 -14.93 0.96 -2.60
C SER A 115 -16.32 1.39 -2.15
N LEU A 116 -16.41 2.36 -1.23
CA LEU A 116 -17.69 2.93 -0.80
C LEU A 116 -18.38 3.68 -1.95
N TRP A 117 -17.62 4.42 -2.74
CA TRP A 117 -18.15 5.12 -3.92
C TRP A 117 -18.64 4.15 -4.99
N LEU A 118 -17.91 3.06 -5.27
CA LEU A 118 -18.34 2.02 -6.21
C LEU A 118 -19.68 1.40 -5.80
N ILE A 119 -19.86 1.08 -4.51
CA ILE A 119 -21.15 0.57 -4.02
C ILE A 119 -22.22 1.66 -4.14
N GLY A 120 -21.96 2.88 -3.65
CA GLY A 120 -22.96 3.96 -3.68
C GLY A 120 -23.42 4.35 -5.08
N GLY A 121 -22.49 4.41 -6.04
CA GLY A 121 -22.75 4.82 -7.42
C GLY A 121 -23.23 3.69 -8.34
N TYR A 122 -22.77 2.46 -8.10
CA TYR A 122 -22.95 1.35 -9.04
C TYR A 122 -23.57 0.08 -8.41
N TYR A 123 -24.25 0.17 -7.25
CA TYR A 123 -24.89 -1.00 -6.59
C TYR A 123 -25.87 -1.78 -7.47
N ILE A 124 -26.43 -1.16 -8.52
CA ILE A 124 -27.34 -1.81 -9.47
C ILE A 124 -26.59 -2.89 -10.27
N TYR A 125 -25.29 -2.72 -10.49
CA TYR A 125 -24.44 -3.66 -11.20
C TYR A 125 -23.78 -4.63 -10.20
N LEU A 126 -24.18 -5.91 -10.28
CA LEU A 126 -23.67 -6.96 -9.40
C LEU A 126 -22.15 -7.11 -9.52
N GLU A 127 -21.60 -6.98 -10.73
CA GLU A 127 -20.15 -7.05 -10.98
C GLU A 127 -19.39 -5.95 -10.23
N GLN A 128 -19.91 -4.72 -10.21
CA GLN A 128 -19.29 -3.60 -9.49
C GLN A 128 -19.35 -3.79 -7.98
N THR A 129 -20.46 -4.33 -7.49
CA THR A 129 -20.62 -4.68 -6.07
C THR A 129 -19.64 -5.76 -5.65
N PHE A 130 -19.48 -6.82 -6.45
CA PHE A 130 -18.50 -7.88 -6.21
C PHE A 130 -17.06 -7.34 -6.21
N SER A 131 -16.75 -6.45 -7.14
CA SER A 131 -15.45 -5.78 -7.26
C SER A 131 -15.12 -4.96 -6.02
N ALA A 132 -16.09 -4.21 -5.50
CA ALA A 132 -15.94 -3.45 -4.27
C ALA A 132 -15.69 -4.36 -3.06
N LEU A 133 -16.38 -5.51 -2.98
CA LEU A 133 -16.14 -6.52 -1.93
C LEU A 133 -14.72 -7.10 -2.00
N LEU A 134 -14.24 -7.46 -3.18
CA LEU A 134 -12.85 -7.90 -3.37
C LEU A 134 -11.86 -6.80 -2.97
N ASN A 135 -12.13 -5.55 -3.33
CA ASN A 135 -11.29 -4.43 -2.95
C ASN A 135 -11.28 -4.22 -1.42
N PHE A 136 -12.38 -4.44 -0.70
CA PHE A 136 -12.39 -4.41 0.76
C PHE A 136 -11.51 -5.49 1.40
N VAL A 137 -11.51 -6.71 0.84
CA VAL A 137 -10.59 -7.77 1.29
C VAL A 137 -9.15 -7.34 1.08
N TRP A 138 -8.86 -6.70 -0.06
CA TRP A 138 -7.53 -6.19 -0.36
C TRP A 138 -7.12 -5.01 0.54
N VAL A 139 -8.05 -4.10 0.86
CA VAL A 139 -7.87 -3.03 1.85
C VAL A 139 -7.50 -3.63 3.21
N ALA A 140 -8.23 -4.64 3.68
CA ALA A 140 -7.93 -5.32 4.93
C ALA A 140 -6.53 -5.96 4.94
N TYR A 141 -6.14 -6.57 3.81
CA TYR A 141 -4.78 -7.11 3.64
C TYR A 141 -3.72 -6.00 3.68
N ASN A 142 -3.93 -4.88 2.98
CA ASN A 142 -3.00 -3.76 2.98
C ASN A 142 -2.90 -3.08 4.35
N VAL A 143 -4.00 -2.99 5.12
CA VAL A 143 -4.00 -2.53 6.52
C VAL A 143 -3.13 -3.46 7.38
N TYR A 144 -3.27 -4.78 7.22
CA TYR A 144 -2.43 -5.73 7.93
C TYR A 144 -0.94 -5.55 7.59
N CYS A 145 -0.59 -5.46 6.30
CA CYS A 145 0.77 -5.18 5.86
C CYS A 145 1.31 -3.85 6.39
N TRP A 146 0.46 -2.82 6.47
CA TRP A 146 0.79 -1.53 7.05
C TRP A 146 1.12 -1.65 8.54
N LEU A 147 0.31 -2.40 9.30
CA LEU A 147 0.56 -2.67 10.72
C LEU A 147 1.86 -3.45 10.97
N VAL A 148 2.25 -4.35 10.06
CA VAL A 148 3.54 -5.06 10.14
C VAL A 148 4.69 -4.06 10.04
N VAL A 149 4.72 -3.21 9.01
CA VAL A 149 5.80 -2.21 8.86
C VAL A 149 5.76 -1.17 9.99
N PHE A 150 4.56 -0.78 10.44
CA PHE A 150 4.40 0.12 11.59
C PHE A 150 4.92 -0.49 12.88
N SER A 151 4.71 -1.79 13.09
CA SER A 151 5.29 -2.51 14.24
C SER A 151 6.80 -2.53 14.18
N GLN A 152 7.40 -2.71 12.99
CA GLN A 152 8.85 -2.60 12.81
C GLN A 152 9.37 -1.18 13.12
N TYR A 153 8.61 -0.15 12.73
CA TYR A 153 8.91 1.23 13.10
C TYR A 153 8.89 1.44 14.62
N GLN A 154 7.90 0.89 15.33
CA GLN A 154 7.80 0.96 16.79
C GLN A 154 8.97 0.23 17.48
N ILE A 155 9.39 -0.93 16.97
CA ILE A 155 10.57 -1.65 17.47
C ILE A 155 11.81 -0.76 17.40
N PHE A 156 12.05 -0.10 16.26
CA PHE A 156 13.17 0.83 16.14
C PHE A 156 13.03 2.04 17.05
N LEU A 157 11.82 2.55 17.29
CA LEU A 157 11.60 3.64 18.24
C LEU A 157 12.01 3.25 19.66
N VAL A 158 11.67 2.06 20.12
CA VAL A 158 12.07 1.57 21.45
C VAL A 158 13.59 1.35 21.51
N LEU A 159 14.18 0.72 20.50
CA LEU A 159 15.62 0.44 20.45
C LEU A 159 16.48 1.71 20.38
N GLN A 160 15.98 2.77 19.76
CA GLN A 160 16.71 4.04 19.59
C GLN A 160 16.45 5.04 20.73
N ASN A 161 15.48 4.78 21.61
CA ASN A 161 15.26 5.64 22.77
C ASN A 161 16.40 5.44 23.77
N PRO A 162 17.06 6.51 24.25
CA PRO A 162 18.05 6.37 25.31
C PRO A 162 17.36 5.89 26.58
N ASN A 163 17.77 4.74 27.11
CA ASN A 163 17.37 4.31 28.45
C ASN A 163 18.07 5.23 29.46
N ILE A 164 17.35 6.23 29.96
CA ILE A 164 17.79 7.03 31.09
C ILE A 164 17.51 6.20 32.34
N GLU A 165 18.46 5.35 32.69
CA GLU A 165 18.44 4.66 33.98
C GLU A 165 18.91 5.65 35.04
N LEU A 166 17.96 6.15 35.86
CA LEU A 166 18.28 6.90 37.08
C LEU A 166 18.90 5.91 38.07
N LEU A 167 20.22 5.74 38.00
CA LEU A 167 21.00 5.09 39.04
C LEU A 167 20.93 5.99 40.29
N MET A 168 19.90 5.79 41.13
CA MET A 168 19.86 6.39 42.46
C MET A 168 20.98 5.74 43.31
N PRO A 169 21.76 6.52 44.07
CA PRO A 169 22.62 5.98 45.12
C PRO A 169 21.81 5.48 46.33
#